data_AF-A0A852WT89-F1
#
_entry.id   AF-A0A852WT89-F1
#
_cell.length_a   1.000
_cell.length_b   1.000
_cell.length_c   1.000
_cell.angle_alpha   90.00
_cell.angle_beta   90.00
_cell.angle_gamma   90.00
#
_symmetry.space_group_name_H-M   'P 1'
#
loop_
_entity.id
_entity.type
_entity.pdbx_description
1 polymer ?
#
loop_
_entity_poly.entity_id
_entity_poly.type
_entity_poly.pdbx_seq_one_letter_code
_entity_poly.pdbx_strand_id
1 'polypeptide(L)'
;MLKLADYLDLSVPEARTQWRAVLSRGSSSGRNQVDYLPIETLICFGLGLITPPSASGVINLRSGDPRVQHFAQLFRRTQKSLAAKLANLDGRRPHSARYEKELWIALSGRENAYVELYTTILVSARELDPDEQIMPDFLGVGDNRFQVVTEAVDVSDEELARSVESDDIQQNDPLTELARIGTARIGQQQFARQVLENSDFACVFCGLSTKKHAIRSARMLIASHIKPWSDSTNRERLDTTNGLAACPTHDAAFENHLISLDRSGRIVRSAELQRAIAADPAWDNAFGSRTLASSLQLAESARPPGPSYVDWHWSLAQGGFEVIYD
;
A
#
# COMPACT_ATOMS: atom_id res chain seq x y z
N MET A 1 25.45 -5.74 20.10
CA MET A 1 24.95 -4.83 19.06
C MET A 1 24.29 -5.68 18.00
N LEU A 2 23.05 -5.36 17.62
CA LEU A 2 22.28 -6.15 16.63
C LEU A 2 22.91 -6.01 15.23
N LYS A 3 22.90 -7.10 14.47
CA LYS A 3 23.26 -7.19 13.05
C LYS A 3 22.00 -7.31 12.19
N LEU A 4 22.13 -7.14 10.89
CA LEU A 4 21.01 -7.27 9.95
C LEU A 4 20.32 -8.64 10.01
N ALA A 5 21.09 -9.73 10.14
CA ALA A 5 20.59 -11.10 10.28
C ALA A 5 19.67 -11.29 11.51
N ASP A 6 19.91 -10.55 12.61
CA ASP A 6 19.07 -10.62 13.81
C ASP A 6 17.62 -10.15 13.56
N TYR A 7 17.38 -9.47 12.43
CA TYR A 7 16.06 -9.05 11.97
C TYR A 7 15.56 -9.92 10.82
N LEU A 8 16.39 -10.13 9.77
CA LEU A 8 15.96 -10.77 8.53
C LEU A 8 15.82 -12.29 8.64
N ASP A 9 16.57 -12.91 9.55
CA ASP A 9 16.54 -14.38 9.76
C ASP A 9 15.77 -14.75 11.04
N LEU A 10 14.91 -13.84 11.53
CA LEU A 10 14.19 -14.02 12.79
C LEU A 10 13.34 -15.29 12.75
N SER A 11 13.64 -16.23 13.64
CA SER A 11 12.89 -17.47 13.77
C SER A 11 11.74 -17.38 14.79
N VAL A 12 10.78 -18.31 14.72
CA VAL A 12 9.66 -18.39 15.68
C VAL A 12 10.14 -18.52 17.14
N PRO A 13 11.11 -19.38 17.50
CA PRO A 13 11.61 -19.46 18.88
C PRO A 13 12.27 -18.17 19.38
N GLU A 14 13.00 -17.47 18.52
CA GLU A 14 13.62 -16.18 18.86
C GLU A 14 12.57 -15.09 19.05
N ALA A 15 11.60 -15.00 18.15
CA ALA A 15 10.47 -14.09 18.27
C ALA A 15 9.67 -14.34 19.55
N ARG A 16 9.40 -15.60 19.89
CA ARG A 16 8.74 -16.01 21.15
C ARG A 16 9.55 -15.56 22.39
N THR A 17 10.87 -15.70 22.34
CA THR A 17 11.76 -15.26 23.41
C THR A 17 11.69 -13.74 23.59
N GLN A 18 11.68 -12.99 22.48
CA GLN A 18 11.53 -11.54 22.51
C GLN A 18 10.14 -11.12 23.02
N TRP A 19 9.06 -11.81 22.66
CA TRP A 19 7.72 -11.55 23.18
C TRP A 19 7.66 -11.73 24.69
N ARG A 20 8.22 -12.83 25.23
CA ARG A 20 8.33 -13.03 26.68
C ARG A 20 9.09 -11.90 27.36
N ALA A 21 10.18 -11.43 26.75
CA ALA A 21 10.95 -10.30 27.26
C ALA A 21 10.15 -8.99 27.25
N VAL A 22 9.31 -8.74 26.24
CA VAL A 22 8.39 -7.59 26.20
C VAL A 22 7.35 -7.70 27.31
N LEU A 23 6.70 -8.85 27.45
CA LEU A 23 5.63 -9.08 28.43
C LEU A 23 6.14 -9.06 29.88
N SER A 24 7.40 -9.42 30.12
CA SER A 24 8.03 -9.36 31.44
C SER A 24 8.50 -7.94 31.83
N ARG A 25 8.39 -6.93 30.96
CA ARG A 25 8.78 -5.56 31.31
C ARG A 25 7.86 -5.00 32.39
N GLY A 26 8.42 -4.81 33.59
CA GLY A 26 7.74 -4.11 34.68
C GLY A 26 7.48 -2.63 34.35
N SER A 27 6.72 -1.95 35.21
CA SER A 27 6.52 -0.50 35.15
C SER A 27 7.85 0.20 35.45
N SER A 28 8.62 0.57 34.43
CA SER A 28 9.91 1.21 34.63
C SER A 28 9.74 2.65 35.15
N SER A 29 9.98 2.82 36.46
CA SER A 29 10.31 4.08 37.09
C SER A 29 11.72 4.51 36.68
N GLY A 30 11.84 5.13 35.49
CA GLY A 30 12.95 6.02 35.13
C GLY A 30 14.34 5.42 34.84
N ARG A 31 14.92 5.92 33.73
CA ARG A 31 16.35 6.18 33.47
C ARG A 31 17.22 5.21 32.66
N ASN A 32 16.84 3.96 32.38
CA ASN A 32 17.62 3.16 31.41
C ASN A 32 16.88 3.01 30.08
N GLN A 33 17.45 3.60 29.03
CA GLN A 33 16.99 3.45 27.65
C GLN A 33 17.20 1.99 27.23
N VAL A 34 16.13 1.19 27.26
CA VAL A 34 16.17 -0.20 26.79
C VAL A 34 16.15 -0.18 25.26
N ASP A 35 17.11 -0.87 24.64
CA ASP A 35 17.21 -1.00 23.19
C ASP A 35 15.95 -1.64 22.58
N TYR A 36 15.64 -1.27 21.34
CA TYR A 36 14.57 -1.92 20.59
C TYR A 36 14.96 -3.37 20.29
N LEU A 37 14.08 -4.30 20.63
CA LEU A 37 14.19 -5.68 20.15
C LEU A 37 13.85 -5.75 18.65
N PRO A 38 14.34 -6.76 17.92
CA PRO A 38 13.96 -7.00 16.54
C PRO A 38 12.46 -6.99 16.28
N ILE A 39 11.63 -7.70 17.09
CA ILE A 39 10.17 -7.71 16.91
C ILE A 39 9.56 -6.30 17.03
N GLU A 40 10.06 -5.46 17.94
CA GLU A 40 9.55 -4.10 18.14
C GLU A 40 9.91 -3.21 16.93
N THR A 41 11.10 -3.41 16.38
CA THR A 41 11.58 -2.70 15.18
C THR A 41 10.78 -3.11 13.95
N LEU A 42 10.57 -4.41 13.75
CA LEU A 42 9.79 -4.95 12.64
C LEU A 42 8.32 -4.54 12.75
N ILE A 43 7.74 -4.46 13.95
CA ILE A 43 6.37 -3.95 14.15
C ILE A 43 6.30 -2.45 13.82
N CYS A 44 7.30 -1.65 14.20
CA CYS A 44 7.37 -0.24 13.79
C CYS A 44 7.38 -0.09 12.26
N PHE A 45 8.11 -0.95 11.54
CA PHE A 45 8.09 -0.98 10.08
C PHE A 45 6.68 -1.29 9.54
N GLY A 46 6.02 -2.32 10.05
CA GLY A 46 4.66 -2.71 9.64
C GLY A 46 3.61 -1.62 9.90
N LEU A 47 3.71 -0.93 11.04
CA LEU A 47 2.87 0.23 11.31
C LEU A 47 3.10 1.32 10.25
N GLY A 48 4.35 1.50 9.80
CA GLY A 48 4.70 2.36 8.69
C GLY A 48 3.94 2.01 7.41
N LEU A 49 3.85 0.73 7.04
CA LEU A 49 3.17 0.26 5.82
C LEU A 49 1.68 0.64 5.74
N ILE A 50 1.01 0.81 6.88
CA ILE A 50 -0.41 1.17 6.95
C ILE A 50 -0.65 2.61 7.41
N THR A 51 0.41 3.38 7.61
CA THR A 51 0.32 4.78 8.03
C THR A 51 0.31 5.68 6.81
N PRO A 52 -0.77 6.43 6.55
CA PRO A 52 -0.81 7.34 5.41
C PRO A 52 0.32 8.38 5.49
N PRO A 53 1.08 8.58 4.40
CA PRO A 53 2.19 9.51 4.38
C PRO A 53 1.68 10.96 4.43
N SER A 54 2.56 11.91 4.76
CA SER A 54 2.26 13.33 4.58
C SER A 54 2.17 13.69 3.09
N ALA A 55 1.72 14.91 2.79
CA ALA A 55 1.76 15.45 1.42
C ALA A 55 3.18 15.51 0.81
N SER A 56 4.22 15.42 1.64
CA SER A 56 5.63 15.37 1.22
C SER A 56 6.18 13.93 1.15
N GLY A 57 5.33 12.90 1.20
CA GLY A 57 5.74 11.48 1.16
C GLY A 57 6.35 10.94 2.46
N VAL A 58 6.38 11.75 3.52
CA VAL A 58 7.02 11.43 4.79
C VAL A 58 6.06 10.60 5.65
N ILE A 59 6.41 9.33 5.92
CA ILE A 59 5.61 8.43 6.76
C ILE A 59 5.89 8.74 8.23
N ASN A 60 4.88 9.15 8.99
CA ASN A 60 5.02 9.46 10.42
C ASN A 60 3.89 8.79 11.19
N LEU A 61 4.24 7.89 12.12
CA LEU A 61 3.26 7.27 13.00
C LEU A 61 2.50 8.36 13.78
N ARG A 62 1.18 8.37 13.63
CA ARG A 62 0.33 9.43 14.17
C ARG A 62 0.04 9.17 15.65
N SER A 63 0.25 10.20 16.47
CA SER A 63 -0.20 10.16 17.85
C SER A 63 -1.73 10.12 17.87
N GLY A 64 -2.32 9.13 18.53
CA GLY A 64 -3.77 8.93 18.53
C GLY A 64 -4.26 7.71 17.74
N ASP A 65 -3.44 7.14 16.84
CA ASP A 65 -3.79 5.90 16.15
C ASP A 65 -3.90 4.76 17.19
N PRO A 66 -5.03 4.03 17.28
CA PRO A 66 -5.23 2.97 18.27
C PRO A 66 -4.16 1.88 18.22
N ARG A 67 -3.62 1.56 17.04
CA ARG A 67 -2.56 0.55 16.87
C ARG A 67 -1.23 1.07 17.41
N VAL A 68 -0.90 2.33 17.13
CA VAL A 68 0.31 2.97 17.65
C VAL A 68 0.22 3.10 19.18
N GLN A 69 -0.96 3.44 19.71
CA GLN A 69 -1.23 3.46 21.14
C GLN A 69 -1.05 2.09 21.78
N HIS A 70 -1.63 1.05 21.17
CA HIS A 70 -1.53 -0.34 21.61
C HIS A 70 -0.06 -0.79 21.74
N PHE A 71 0.71 -0.68 20.66
CA PHE A 71 2.11 -1.11 20.68
C PHE A 71 3.00 -0.23 21.56
N ALA A 72 2.72 1.07 21.68
CA ALA A 72 3.42 1.93 22.63
C ALA A 72 3.21 1.46 24.08
N GLN A 73 1.97 1.13 24.46
CA GLN A 73 1.65 0.59 25.78
C GLN A 73 2.29 -0.77 26.01
N LEU A 74 2.17 -1.70 25.05
CA LEU A 74 2.74 -3.04 25.11
C LEU A 74 4.26 -3.02 25.28
N PHE A 75 4.94 -2.17 24.50
CA PHE A 75 6.39 -2.03 24.54
C PHE A 75 6.90 -1.21 25.73
N ARG A 76 5.99 -0.61 26.53
CA ARG A 76 6.31 0.35 27.59
C ARG A 76 7.13 1.54 27.07
N ARG A 77 6.71 2.07 25.92
CA ARG A 77 7.33 3.21 25.23
C ARG A 77 6.33 4.30 24.93
N THR A 78 6.82 5.50 24.59
CA THR A 78 5.95 6.58 24.12
C THR A 78 5.65 6.39 22.62
N GLN A 79 4.48 6.86 22.16
CA GLN A 79 4.16 6.88 20.72
C GLN A 79 5.22 7.67 19.91
N LYS A 80 5.78 8.74 20.51
CA LYS A 80 6.90 9.50 19.94
C LYS A 80 8.17 8.65 19.76
N SER A 81 8.43 7.71 20.66
CA SER A 81 9.57 6.78 20.52
C SER A 81 9.37 5.83 19.34
N LEU A 82 8.17 5.29 19.15
CA LEU A 82 7.86 4.44 17.98
C LEU A 82 7.99 5.24 16.68
N ALA A 83 7.45 6.46 16.63
CA ALA A 83 7.58 7.34 15.47
C ALA A 83 9.06 7.68 15.17
N ALA A 84 9.85 7.94 16.20
CA ALA A 84 11.29 8.17 16.06
C ALA A 84 12.03 6.92 15.55
N LYS A 85 11.64 5.72 15.99
CA LYS A 85 12.21 4.46 15.51
C LYS A 85 11.94 4.26 14.02
N LEU A 86 10.71 4.52 13.56
CA LEU A 86 10.39 4.47 12.13
C LEU A 86 11.22 5.47 11.32
N ALA A 87 11.36 6.72 11.82
CA ALA A 87 12.19 7.75 11.18
C ALA A 87 13.70 7.46 11.19
N ASN A 88 14.16 6.56 12.05
CA ASN A 88 15.53 6.06 11.97
C ASN A 88 15.68 4.98 10.89
N LEU A 89 14.69 4.10 10.74
CA LEU A 89 14.69 3.03 9.74
C LEU A 89 14.77 3.60 8.31
N ASP A 90 13.88 4.52 7.96
CA ASP A 90 13.86 5.12 6.62
C ASP A 90 14.99 6.13 6.35
N GLY A 91 15.94 6.26 7.28
CA GLY A 91 17.17 7.01 7.08
C GLY A 91 17.02 8.54 7.15
N ARG A 92 15.85 9.07 7.51
CA ARG A 92 15.63 10.53 7.64
C ARG A 92 16.37 11.17 8.81
N ARG A 93 16.84 10.37 9.78
CA ARG A 93 17.60 10.87 10.94
C ARG A 93 19.10 10.59 10.78
N PRO A 94 19.97 11.56 11.11
CA PRO A 94 21.42 11.47 10.89
C PRO A 94 22.15 10.49 11.82
N HIS A 95 21.49 10.01 12.88
CA HIS A 95 22.07 9.15 13.91
C HIS A 95 21.28 7.84 14.09
N SER A 96 20.90 7.20 13.00
CA SER A 96 20.33 5.85 13.04
C SER A 96 21.38 4.81 13.45
N ALA A 97 20.92 3.68 13.99
CA ALA A 97 21.79 2.56 14.28
C ALA A 97 22.35 1.96 12.98
N ARG A 98 23.53 1.35 13.07
CA ARG A 98 24.39 0.97 11.94
C ARG A 98 23.68 0.26 10.77
N TYR A 99 22.66 -0.56 11.02
CA TYR A 99 22.00 -1.40 10.02
C TYR A 99 20.54 -1.01 9.73
N GLU A 100 20.07 0.13 10.24
CA GLU A 100 18.66 0.50 10.11
C GLU A 100 18.27 0.88 8.67
N LYS A 101 19.18 1.54 7.92
CA LYS A 101 18.95 1.86 6.51
C LYS A 101 18.94 0.60 5.65
N GLU A 102 19.91 -0.29 5.85
CA GLU A 102 19.97 -1.58 5.14
C GLU A 102 18.75 -2.44 5.44
N LEU A 103 18.28 -2.45 6.69
CA LEU A 103 17.05 -3.11 7.07
C LEU A 103 15.85 -2.52 6.33
N TRP A 104 15.72 -1.19 6.28
CA TRP A 104 14.65 -0.54 5.52
C TRP A 104 14.66 -0.91 4.04
N ILE A 105 15.82 -0.89 3.40
CA ILE A 105 15.98 -1.29 1.99
C ILE A 105 15.54 -2.74 1.79
N ALA A 106 15.98 -3.65 2.66
CA ALA A 106 15.61 -5.06 2.57
C ALA A 106 14.09 -5.27 2.75
N LEU A 107 13.49 -4.65 3.77
CA LEU A 107 12.08 -4.83 4.09
C LEU A 107 11.13 -4.17 3.09
N SER A 108 11.54 -3.05 2.50
CA SER A 108 10.79 -2.36 1.45
C SER A 108 11.06 -2.92 0.05
N GLY A 109 11.93 -3.92 -0.09
CA GLY A 109 12.34 -4.56 -1.34
C GLY A 109 11.22 -5.27 -2.11
N ARG A 110 11.45 -5.60 -3.39
CA ARG A 110 10.49 -6.32 -4.25
C ARG A 110 10.14 -7.73 -3.77
N GLU A 111 11.12 -8.45 -3.21
CA GLU A 111 10.87 -9.77 -2.62
C GLU A 111 9.99 -9.67 -1.36
N ASN A 112 9.84 -8.47 -0.79
CA ASN A 112 9.01 -8.14 0.37
C ASN A 112 9.07 -9.24 1.45
N ALA A 113 10.30 -9.56 1.89
CA ALA A 113 10.57 -10.52 2.97
C ALA A 113 9.83 -10.19 4.27
N TYR A 114 9.28 -8.99 4.38
CA TYR A 114 8.51 -8.56 5.53
C TYR A 114 7.25 -9.40 5.76
N VAL A 115 6.60 -9.96 4.73
CA VAL A 115 5.41 -10.80 4.92
C VAL A 115 5.73 -12.04 5.76
N GLU A 116 6.84 -12.70 5.45
CA GLU A 116 7.30 -13.89 6.17
C GLU A 116 7.70 -13.53 7.60
N LEU A 117 8.45 -12.44 7.78
CA LEU A 117 8.83 -11.93 9.11
C LEU A 117 7.60 -11.57 9.96
N TYR A 118 6.62 -10.90 9.36
CA TYR A 118 5.38 -10.55 10.03
C TYR A 118 4.59 -11.80 10.43
N THR A 119 4.55 -12.82 9.55
CA THR A 119 3.93 -14.11 9.86
C THR A 119 4.63 -14.79 11.04
N THR A 120 5.96 -14.79 11.08
CA THR A 120 6.74 -15.30 12.21
C THR A 120 6.40 -14.57 13.51
N ILE A 121 6.29 -13.24 13.47
CA ILE A 121 5.90 -12.41 14.63
C ILE A 121 4.48 -12.75 15.09
N LEU A 122 3.53 -12.89 14.16
CA LEU A 122 2.14 -13.26 14.45
C LEU A 122 2.05 -14.65 15.09
N VAL A 123 2.62 -15.68 14.44
CA VAL A 123 2.56 -17.07 14.90
C VAL A 123 3.16 -17.19 16.30
N SER A 124 4.35 -16.61 16.52
CA SER A 124 5.00 -16.64 17.83
C SER A 124 4.22 -15.89 18.92
N ALA A 125 3.48 -14.82 18.57
CA ALA A 125 2.59 -14.12 19.50
C ALA A 125 1.39 -14.99 19.88
N ARG A 126 0.77 -15.67 18.90
CA ARG A 126 -0.40 -16.53 19.11
C ARG A 126 -0.13 -17.72 20.03
N GLU A 127 1.11 -18.21 20.08
CA GLU A 127 1.53 -19.25 21.03
C GLU A 127 1.52 -18.79 22.50
N LEU A 128 1.60 -17.47 22.74
CA LEU A 128 1.58 -16.87 24.07
C LEU A 128 0.23 -16.25 24.42
N ASP A 129 -0.50 -15.79 23.39
CA ASP A 129 -1.77 -15.11 23.50
C ASP A 129 -2.67 -15.45 22.29
N PRO A 130 -3.46 -16.54 22.39
CA PRO A 130 -4.37 -16.97 21.33
C PRO A 130 -5.51 -15.99 21.06
N ASP A 131 -5.86 -15.13 22.02
CA ASP A 131 -6.97 -14.17 21.94
C ASP A 131 -6.62 -12.88 21.16
N GLU A 132 -5.42 -12.82 20.58
CA GLU A 132 -4.95 -11.76 19.70
C GLU A 132 -4.75 -10.37 20.34
N GLN A 133 -4.76 -10.32 21.67
CA GLN A 133 -4.67 -9.07 22.43
C GLN A 133 -3.30 -8.41 22.28
N ILE A 134 -2.20 -9.15 22.32
CA ILE A 134 -0.85 -8.57 22.27
C ILE A 134 -0.46 -8.17 20.85
N MET A 135 -0.86 -8.94 19.84
CA MET A 135 -0.45 -8.74 18.45
C MET A 135 -1.64 -8.96 17.53
N PRO A 136 -2.46 -7.93 17.25
CA PRO A 136 -3.52 -8.03 16.24
C PRO A 136 -2.93 -8.16 14.83
N ASP A 137 -3.64 -8.87 13.93
CA ASP A 137 -3.28 -8.92 12.51
C ASP A 137 -3.70 -7.62 11.79
N PHE A 138 -2.97 -6.54 12.08
CA PHE A 138 -3.24 -5.22 11.55
C PHE A 138 -2.89 -5.08 10.06
N LEU A 139 -2.07 -5.98 9.50
CA LEU A 139 -1.80 -6.02 8.06
C LEU A 139 -2.85 -6.84 7.31
N GLY A 140 -3.47 -7.82 7.98
CA GLY A 140 -4.37 -8.82 7.41
C GLY A 140 -3.62 -9.82 6.54
N VAL A 141 -2.58 -10.42 7.10
CA VAL A 141 -1.91 -11.54 6.43
C VAL A 141 -2.77 -12.80 6.53
N GLY A 142 -3.49 -13.00 7.64
CA GLY A 142 -4.36 -14.15 7.86
C GLY A 142 -5.56 -14.23 6.90
N ASP A 143 -6.06 -13.09 6.42
CA ASP A 143 -7.12 -13.02 5.41
C ASP A 143 -6.62 -12.60 4.02
N ASN A 144 -5.31 -12.60 3.82
CA ASN A 144 -4.62 -12.30 2.57
C ASN A 144 -4.78 -10.87 2.06
N ARG A 145 -5.35 -9.93 2.82
CA ARG A 145 -5.53 -8.55 2.35
C ARG A 145 -4.20 -7.88 2.06
N PHE A 146 -3.14 -8.19 2.83
CA PHE A 146 -1.82 -7.60 2.59
C PHE A 146 -1.20 -8.07 1.28
N GLN A 147 -1.35 -9.36 0.95
CA GLN A 147 -0.85 -9.89 -0.33
C GLN A 147 -1.56 -9.23 -1.52
N VAL A 148 -2.88 -9.03 -1.43
CA VAL A 148 -3.65 -8.33 -2.48
C VAL A 148 -3.12 -6.92 -2.71
N VAL A 149 -2.80 -6.18 -1.65
CA VAL A 149 -2.19 -4.85 -1.77
C VAL A 149 -0.84 -4.89 -2.48
N THR A 150 0.01 -5.86 -2.14
CA THR A 150 1.38 -5.89 -2.68
C THR A 150 1.44 -6.20 -4.18
N GLU A 151 0.51 -6.99 -4.71
CA GLU A 151 0.50 -7.36 -6.14
C GLU A 151 -0.37 -6.43 -7.00
N ALA A 152 -1.26 -5.63 -6.39
CA ALA A 152 -2.10 -4.68 -7.11
C ALA A 152 -1.37 -3.38 -7.51
N VAL A 153 -0.07 -3.24 -7.21
CA VAL A 153 0.72 -2.06 -7.55
C VAL A 153 1.09 -2.07 -9.03
N ASP A 154 0.82 -0.98 -9.74
CA ASP A 154 1.04 -0.86 -11.18
C ASP A 154 2.34 -0.12 -11.58
N VAL A 155 3.14 0.33 -10.59
CA VAL A 155 4.32 1.15 -10.88
C VAL A 155 5.61 0.33 -10.84
N SER A 156 6.45 0.50 -11.87
CA SER A 156 7.74 -0.16 -12.00
C SER A 156 8.82 0.42 -11.07
N ASP A 157 9.87 -0.36 -10.79
CA ASP A 157 11.00 0.15 -10.00
C ASP A 157 11.75 1.26 -10.74
N GLU A 158 11.79 1.19 -12.08
CA GLU A 158 12.40 2.18 -12.96
C GLU A 158 11.65 3.52 -12.91
N GLU A 159 10.32 3.50 -12.78
CA GLU A 159 9.51 4.70 -12.55
C GLU A 159 9.70 5.26 -11.14
N LEU A 160 9.79 4.40 -10.14
CA LEU A 160 10.08 4.81 -8.76
C LEU A 160 11.45 5.49 -8.67
N ALA A 161 12.49 4.89 -9.24
CA ALA A 161 13.84 5.45 -9.26
C ALA A 161 13.86 6.84 -9.89
N ARG A 162 13.28 7.00 -11.09
CA ARG A 162 13.18 8.30 -11.79
C ARG A 162 12.46 9.36 -10.96
N SER A 163 11.42 8.98 -10.22
CA SER A 163 10.67 9.91 -9.37
C SER A 163 11.45 10.37 -8.13
N VAL A 164 12.41 9.56 -7.66
CA VAL A 164 13.28 9.89 -6.53
C VAL A 164 14.44 10.77 -6.96
N GLU A 165 14.98 10.55 -8.17
CA GLU A 165 16.06 11.35 -8.76
C GLU A 165 15.66 12.82 -8.99
N SER A 166 14.40 13.10 -9.32
CA SER A 166 13.91 14.45 -9.62
C SER A 166 13.76 15.35 -8.38
N ASP A 167 13.69 14.77 -7.18
CA ASP A 167 13.20 15.46 -5.98
C ASP A 167 14.29 16.08 -5.08
N ASP A 168 15.59 15.77 -5.24
CA ASP A 168 16.66 16.48 -4.50
C ASP A 168 18.09 16.12 -4.97
N ILE A 169 18.93 17.13 -5.32
CA ILE A 169 20.32 16.99 -5.82
C ILE A 169 21.37 16.93 -4.68
N GLN A 170 20.98 16.81 -3.40
CA GLN A 170 21.96 16.89 -2.31
C GLN A 170 21.88 15.73 -1.31
N GLN A 171 22.39 14.55 -1.70
CA GLN A 171 23.29 13.69 -0.90
C GLN A 171 23.69 12.42 -1.67
N ASN A 172 24.99 12.31 -2.00
CA ASN A 172 25.60 11.37 -2.95
C ASN A 172 25.95 9.96 -2.39
N ASP A 173 25.26 9.45 -1.36
CA ASP A 173 25.54 8.09 -0.87
C ASP A 173 24.49 7.08 -1.38
N PRO A 174 24.90 6.02 -2.11
CA PRO A 174 23.99 5.05 -2.72
C PRO A 174 22.97 4.41 -1.76
N LEU A 175 23.32 4.20 -0.49
CA LEU A 175 22.38 3.64 0.49
C LEU A 175 21.20 4.59 0.77
N THR A 176 21.43 5.90 0.74
CA THR A 176 20.36 6.88 0.99
C THR A 176 19.40 6.95 -0.20
N GLU A 177 19.92 6.83 -1.41
CA GLU A 177 19.11 6.73 -2.63
C GLU A 177 18.23 5.47 -2.63
N LEU A 178 18.81 4.30 -2.34
CA LEU A 178 18.06 3.05 -2.21
C LEU A 178 16.98 3.12 -1.12
N ALA A 179 17.26 3.76 0.02
CA ALA A 179 16.28 3.95 1.09
C ALA A 179 15.11 4.88 0.66
N ARG A 180 15.38 5.89 -0.18
CA ARG A 180 14.34 6.75 -0.77
C ARG A 180 13.46 5.97 -1.76
N ILE A 181 14.06 5.13 -2.60
CA ILE A 181 13.30 4.21 -3.48
C ILE A 181 12.41 3.28 -2.65
N GLY A 182 12.94 2.72 -1.56
CA GLY A 182 12.16 1.94 -0.60
C GLY A 182 10.98 2.70 -0.01
N THR A 183 11.19 3.97 0.35
CA THR A 183 10.10 4.86 0.83
C THR A 183 9.04 5.09 -0.24
N ALA A 184 9.44 5.34 -1.49
CA ALA A 184 8.53 5.52 -2.60
C ALA A 184 7.69 4.24 -2.86
N ARG A 185 8.31 3.05 -2.77
CA ARG A 185 7.61 1.76 -2.89
C ARG A 185 6.58 1.54 -1.79
N ILE A 186 6.89 1.92 -0.54
CA ILE A 186 5.90 1.87 0.54
C ILE A 186 4.75 2.86 0.28
N GLY A 187 5.05 4.05 -0.23
CA GLY A 187 4.03 5.03 -0.64
C GLY A 187 3.07 4.46 -1.70
N GLN A 188 3.59 3.70 -2.66
CA GLN A 188 2.75 2.98 -3.64
C GLN A 188 1.84 1.95 -3.00
N GLN A 189 2.39 1.10 -2.14
CA GLN A 189 1.60 0.08 -1.44
C GLN A 189 0.49 0.72 -0.60
N GLN A 190 0.77 1.86 0.04
CA GLN A 190 -0.22 2.64 0.78
C GLN A 190 -1.30 3.25 -0.12
N PHE A 191 -0.92 3.77 -1.28
CA PHE A 191 -1.87 4.26 -2.28
C PHE A 191 -2.77 3.12 -2.76
N ALA A 192 -2.19 2.00 -3.21
CA ALA A 192 -2.90 0.83 -3.69
C ALA A 192 -3.87 0.29 -2.63
N ARG A 193 -3.41 0.20 -1.37
CA ARG A 193 -4.26 -0.18 -0.24
C ARG A 193 -5.47 0.74 -0.09
N GLN A 194 -5.27 2.05 -0.11
CA GLN A 194 -6.37 3.01 0.06
C GLN A 194 -7.36 2.93 -1.11
N VAL A 195 -6.89 2.70 -2.34
CA VAL A 195 -7.74 2.53 -3.52
C VAL A 195 -8.57 1.25 -3.44
N LEU A 196 -7.95 0.14 -3.01
CA LEU A 196 -8.63 -1.13 -2.78
C LEU A 196 -9.65 -1.04 -1.62
N GLU A 197 -9.30 -0.39 -0.51
CA GLU A 197 -10.23 -0.15 0.60
C GLU A 197 -11.40 0.74 0.16
N ASN A 198 -11.14 1.79 -0.62
CA ASN A 198 -12.16 2.71 -1.15
C ASN A 198 -13.15 2.04 -2.12
N SER A 199 -12.74 0.95 -2.77
CA SER A 199 -13.55 0.15 -3.70
C SER A 199 -14.12 -1.13 -3.07
N ASP A 200 -13.95 -1.33 -1.77
CA ASP A 200 -14.29 -2.56 -1.05
C ASP A 200 -13.68 -3.83 -1.69
N PHE A 201 -12.44 -3.71 -2.19
CA PHE A 201 -11.71 -4.76 -2.89
C PHE A 201 -12.53 -5.34 -4.04
N ALA A 202 -13.08 -4.46 -4.87
CA ALA A 202 -13.84 -4.81 -6.06
C ALA A 202 -13.47 -3.95 -7.26
N CYS A 203 -13.59 -4.52 -8.45
CA CYS A 203 -13.47 -3.78 -9.70
C CYS A 203 -14.59 -2.76 -9.78
N VAL A 204 -14.24 -1.48 -9.86
CA VAL A 204 -15.20 -0.37 -9.94
C VAL A 204 -16.00 -0.36 -11.24
N PHE A 205 -15.60 -1.12 -12.26
CA PHE A 205 -16.27 -1.19 -13.56
C PHE A 205 -17.30 -2.32 -13.66
N CYS A 206 -17.06 -3.47 -13.02
CA CYS A 206 -17.94 -4.66 -13.12
C CYS A 206 -18.35 -5.30 -11.79
N GLY A 207 -17.84 -4.80 -10.66
CA GLY A 207 -18.14 -5.32 -9.33
C GLY A 207 -17.45 -6.64 -8.96
N LEU A 208 -16.56 -7.18 -9.81
CA LEU A 208 -15.73 -8.35 -9.50
C LEU A 208 -14.97 -8.11 -8.19
N SER A 209 -15.21 -8.92 -7.16
CA SER A 209 -14.66 -8.71 -5.82
C SER A 209 -13.80 -9.88 -5.37
N THR A 210 -12.62 -9.57 -4.83
CA THR A 210 -11.76 -10.55 -4.18
C THR A 210 -12.20 -10.81 -2.73
N LYS A 211 -12.84 -9.83 -2.09
CA LYS A 211 -13.31 -9.91 -0.70
C LYS A 211 -14.61 -10.72 -0.53
N LYS A 212 -15.63 -10.50 -1.37
CA LYS A 212 -16.97 -11.11 -1.20
C LYS A 212 -16.96 -12.64 -1.13
N HIS A 213 -16.02 -13.28 -1.80
CA HIS A 213 -15.89 -14.74 -1.85
C HIS A 213 -14.56 -15.27 -1.29
N ALA A 214 -13.83 -14.43 -0.53
CA ALA A 214 -12.52 -14.76 0.01
C ALA A 214 -11.54 -15.32 -1.05
N ILE A 215 -11.59 -14.77 -2.26
CA ILE A 215 -10.71 -15.18 -3.36
C ILE A 215 -9.32 -14.64 -3.07
N ARG A 216 -8.39 -15.57 -2.82
CA ARG A 216 -6.98 -15.28 -2.62
C ARG A 216 -6.30 -15.12 -3.98
N SER A 217 -6.53 -14.00 -4.65
CA SER A 217 -5.76 -13.67 -5.84
C SER A 217 -5.46 -12.20 -5.90
N ALA A 218 -4.18 -11.92 -5.99
CA ALA A 218 -3.62 -10.59 -5.89
C ALA A 218 -3.29 -10.01 -7.29
N ARG A 219 -3.60 -10.76 -8.36
CA ARG A 219 -3.62 -10.28 -9.76
C ARG A 219 -5.02 -10.07 -10.34
N MET A 220 -6.07 -10.25 -9.54
CA MET A 220 -7.46 -10.06 -10.00
C MET A 220 -7.94 -8.62 -9.87
N LEU A 221 -7.21 -7.78 -9.13
CA LEU A 221 -7.43 -6.35 -9.02
C LEU A 221 -6.09 -5.64 -9.12
N ILE A 222 -6.10 -4.54 -9.87
CA ILE A 222 -5.00 -3.61 -10.04
C ILE A 222 -5.49 -2.28 -9.46
N ALA A 223 -4.64 -1.61 -8.69
CA ALA A 223 -4.89 -0.29 -8.15
C ALA A 223 -4.02 0.72 -8.93
N SER A 224 -4.54 1.15 -10.07
CA SER A 224 -3.86 2.04 -11.01
C SER A 224 -4.19 3.51 -10.73
N HIS A 225 -3.29 4.40 -11.15
CA HIS A 225 -3.52 5.83 -11.13
C HIS A 225 -4.28 6.26 -12.38
N ILE A 226 -5.29 7.13 -12.24
CA ILE A 226 -5.99 7.71 -13.40
C ILE A 226 -5.06 8.65 -14.17
N LYS A 227 -4.37 9.53 -13.44
CA LYS A 227 -3.23 10.31 -13.94
C LYS A 227 -1.96 9.55 -13.53
N PRO A 228 -1.20 8.96 -14.47
CA PRO A 228 -0.06 8.10 -14.19
C PRO A 228 0.95 8.71 -13.23
N TRP A 229 1.69 7.83 -12.54
CA TRP A 229 2.69 8.22 -11.54
C TRP A 229 3.76 9.19 -12.09
N SER A 230 4.17 8.98 -13.35
CA SER A 230 5.16 9.81 -14.04
C SER A 230 4.70 11.26 -14.22
N ASP A 231 3.41 11.49 -14.45
CA ASP A 231 2.82 12.81 -14.69
C ASP A 231 2.24 13.44 -13.42
N SER A 232 2.17 12.67 -12.34
CA SER A 232 1.65 13.09 -11.04
C SER A 232 2.70 13.75 -10.17
N THR A 233 2.30 14.84 -9.51
CA THR A 233 3.05 15.44 -8.39
C THR A 233 3.04 14.52 -7.17
N ASN A 234 3.95 14.74 -6.21
CA ASN A 234 3.99 13.96 -4.97
C ASN A 234 2.68 13.94 -4.19
N ARG A 235 1.88 15.02 -4.28
CA ARG A 235 0.55 15.05 -3.69
C ARG A 235 -0.44 14.17 -4.45
N GLU A 236 -0.47 14.25 -5.78
CA GLU A 236 -1.39 13.48 -6.65
C GLU A 236 -1.08 11.97 -6.59
N ARG A 237 0.20 11.60 -6.44
CA ARG A 237 0.68 10.22 -6.27
C ARG A 237 0.10 9.51 -5.04
N LEU A 238 -0.25 10.28 -4.01
CA LEU A 238 -0.77 9.80 -2.73
C LEU A 238 -2.28 10.05 -2.57
N ASP A 239 -2.90 10.70 -3.55
CA ASP A 239 -4.30 11.05 -3.53
C ASP A 239 -5.14 9.86 -4.00
N THR A 240 -5.90 9.24 -3.09
CA THR A 240 -6.79 8.10 -3.42
C THR A 240 -7.82 8.43 -4.51
N THR A 241 -8.18 9.72 -4.69
CA THR A 241 -9.11 10.12 -5.76
C THR A 241 -8.45 10.13 -7.15
N ASN A 242 -7.13 9.96 -7.21
CA ASN A 242 -6.39 9.67 -8.44
C ASN A 242 -6.29 8.16 -8.73
N GLY A 243 -7.08 7.30 -8.07
CA GLY A 243 -6.95 5.86 -8.20
C GLY A 243 -8.25 5.14 -8.49
N LEU A 244 -8.14 4.03 -9.23
CA LEU A 244 -9.22 3.09 -9.49
C LEU A 244 -8.76 1.67 -9.16
N ALA A 245 -9.65 0.87 -8.57
CA ALA A 245 -9.43 -0.56 -8.47
C ALA A 245 -10.14 -1.24 -9.64
N ALA A 246 -9.41 -1.85 -10.56
CA ALA A 246 -9.97 -2.48 -11.74
C ALA A 246 -9.47 -3.92 -11.90
N CYS A 247 -10.28 -4.81 -12.47
CA CYS A 247 -9.75 -6.11 -12.89
C CYS A 247 -8.84 -5.93 -14.12
N PRO A 248 -7.91 -6.85 -14.41
CA PRO A 248 -6.92 -6.67 -15.46
C PRO A 248 -7.49 -6.28 -16.84
N THR A 249 -8.66 -6.83 -17.19
CA THR A 249 -9.34 -6.52 -18.45
C THR A 249 -9.81 -5.07 -18.52
N HIS A 250 -10.39 -4.54 -17.44
CA HIS A 250 -10.90 -3.17 -17.41
C HIS A 250 -9.80 -2.14 -17.16
N ASP A 251 -8.78 -2.51 -16.38
CA ASP A 251 -7.58 -1.70 -16.18
C ASP A 251 -6.88 -1.44 -17.53
N ALA A 252 -6.56 -2.50 -18.27
CA ALA A 252 -5.98 -2.38 -19.60
C ALA A 252 -6.87 -1.58 -20.57
N ALA A 253 -8.19 -1.73 -20.51
CA ALA A 253 -9.11 -0.97 -21.34
C ALA A 253 -9.16 0.51 -20.97
N PHE A 254 -9.04 0.85 -19.69
CA PHE A 254 -9.00 2.23 -19.21
C PHE A 254 -7.69 2.90 -19.64
N GLU A 255 -6.54 2.28 -19.36
CA GLU A 255 -5.21 2.77 -19.74
C GLU A 255 -5.05 2.98 -21.25
N ASN A 256 -5.72 2.17 -22.08
CA ASN A 256 -5.70 2.31 -23.54
C ASN A 256 -6.87 3.16 -24.07
N HIS A 257 -7.57 3.90 -23.21
CA HIS A 257 -8.68 4.78 -23.55
C HIS A 257 -9.84 4.10 -24.34
N LEU A 258 -10.00 2.79 -24.19
CA LEU A 258 -11.16 2.06 -24.71
C LEU A 258 -12.41 2.31 -23.86
N ILE A 259 -12.21 2.51 -22.55
CA ILE A 259 -13.22 3.00 -21.62
C ILE A 259 -12.72 4.26 -20.90
N SER A 260 -13.64 5.12 -20.47
CA SER A 260 -13.32 6.31 -19.67
C SER A 260 -14.53 6.70 -18.81
N LEU A 261 -14.45 7.86 -18.15
CA LEU A 261 -15.50 8.42 -17.32
C LEU A 261 -15.91 9.80 -17.84
N ASP A 262 -17.20 10.03 -18.00
CA ASP A 262 -17.70 11.39 -18.22
C ASP A 262 -17.70 12.21 -16.92
N ARG A 263 -18.02 13.51 -17.02
CA ARG A 263 -18.07 14.42 -15.86
C ARG A 263 -19.14 14.08 -14.82
N SER A 264 -20.08 13.20 -15.14
CA SER A 264 -21.07 12.66 -14.20
C SER A 264 -20.67 11.32 -13.58
N GLY A 265 -19.47 10.81 -13.90
CA GLY A 265 -18.97 9.53 -13.42
C GLY A 265 -19.59 8.32 -14.13
N ARG A 266 -20.22 8.54 -15.29
CA ARG A 266 -20.71 7.44 -16.13
C ARG A 266 -19.56 6.86 -16.95
N ILE A 267 -19.60 5.55 -17.12
CA ILE A 267 -18.64 4.84 -17.93
C ILE A 267 -18.99 5.04 -19.39
N VAL A 268 -18.02 5.49 -20.18
CA VAL A 268 -18.15 5.67 -21.62
C VAL A 268 -17.23 4.72 -22.37
N ARG A 269 -17.58 4.36 -23.60
CA ARG A 269 -16.80 3.50 -24.49
C ARG A 269 -16.34 4.29 -25.70
N SER A 270 -15.11 4.04 -26.14
CA SER A 270 -14.65 4.59 -27.42
C SER A 270 -15.48 4.03 -28.58
N ALA A 271 -15.58 4.79 -29.67
CA ALA A 271 -16.27 4.31 -30.87
C ALA A 271 -15.63 3.03 -31.44
N GLU A 272 -14.33 2.84 -31.22
CA GLU A 272 -13.62 1.62 -31.59
C GLU A 272 -14.11 0.41 -30.78
N LEU A 273 -14.16 0.53 -29.45
CA LEU A 273 -14.66 -0.55 -28.59
C LEU A 273 -16.12 -0.89 -28.91
N GLN A 274 -16.96 0.10 -29.20
CA GLN A 274 -18.35 -0.13 -29.59
C GLN A 274 -18.46 -0.94 -30.89
N ARG A 275 -17.65 -0.63 -31.91
CA ARG A 275 -17.61 -1.42 -33.15
C ARG A 275 -17.15 -2.86 -32.88
N ALA A 276 -16.15 -3.06 -32.01
CA ALA A 276 -15.68 -4.38 -31.64
C ALA A 276 -16.76 -5.21 -30.93
N ILE A 277 -17.46 -4.61 -29.94
CA ILE A 277 -18.59 -5.23 -29.24
C ILE A 277 -19.69 -5.66 -30.20
N ALA A 278 -20.05 -4.80 -31.17
CA ALA A 278 -21.11 -5.09 -32.13
C ALA A 278 -20.73 -6.20 -33.13
N ALA A 279 -19.44 -6.36 -33.43
CA ALA A 279 -18.95 -7.30 -34.42
C ALA A 279 -18.53 -8.67 -33.85
N ASP A 280 -18.15 -8.72 -32.57
CA ASP A 280 -17.53 -9.90 -31.96
C ASP A 280 -18.10 -10.21 -30.56
N PRO A 281 -18.74 -11.38 -30.36
CA PRO A 281 -19.27 -11.80 -29.06
C PRO A 281 -18.24 -11.86 -27.94
N ALA A 282 -16.94 -12.06 -28.23
CA ALA A 282 -15.90 -12.06 -27.20
C ALA A 282 -15.74 -10.66 -26.58
N TRP A 283 -15.80 -9.61 -27.40
CA TRP A 283 -15.78 -8.22 -26.94
C TRP A 283 -17.07 -7.85 -26.20
N ASP A 284 -18.24 -8.31 -26.67
CA ASP A 284 -19.50 -8.13 -25.93
C ASP A 284 -19.48 -8.81 -24.56
N ASN A 285 -18.93 -10.02 -24.46
CA ASN A 285 -18.84 -10.72 -23.17
C ASN A 285 -17.93 -9.98 -22.17
N ALA A 286 -16.85 -9.36 -22.63
CA ALA A 286 -15.91 -8.64 -21.77
C ALA A 286 -16.37 -7.22 -21.43
N PHE A 287 -16.94 -6.48 -22.39
CA PHE A 287 -17.19 -5.04 -22.28
C PHE A 287 -18.62 -4.62 -22.58
N GLY A 288 -19.52 -5.56 -22.88
CA GLY A 288 -20.95 -5.30 -23.10
C GLY A 288 -21.69 -4.89 -21.82
N SER A 289 -22.94 -4.48 -21.97
CA SER A 289 -23.77 -3.94 -20.86
C SER A 289 -24.08 -4.94 -19.74
N ARG A 290 -23.91 -6.24 -19.98
CA ARG A 290 -24.04 -7.27 -18.93
C ARG A 290 -22.83 -7.34 -18.00
N THR A 291 -21.65 -6.91 -18.46
CA THR A 291 -20.38 -7.07 -17.74
C THR A 291 -19.84 -5.72 -17.27
N LEU A 292 -19.88 -4.71 -18.13
CA LEU A 292 -19.43 -3.36 -17.81
C LEU A 292 -20.63 -2.53 -17.37
N ALA A 293 -20.60 -2.04 -16.13
CA ALA A 293 -21.65 -1.19 -15.58
C ALA A 293 -21.75 0.15 -16.34
N SER A 294 -22.89 0.83 -16.21
CA SER A 294 -23.10 2.17 -16.77
C SER A 294 -22.45 3.28 -15.92
N SER A 295 -22.16 3.01 -14.65
CA SER A 295 -21.47 3.91 -13.72
C SER A 295 -20.54 3.13 -12.79
N LEU A 296 -19.58 3.85 -12.20
CA LEU A 296 -18.67 3.27 -11.22
C LEU A 296 -19.40 2.62 -10.05
N GLN A 297 -19.00 1.40 -9.73
CA GLN A 297 -19.48 0.60 -8.62
C GLN A 297 -18.67 0.97 -7.35
N LEU A 298 -19.13 2.00 -6.65
CA LEU A 298 -18.54 2.48 -5.41
C LEU A 298 -19.57 2.49 -4.29
N ALA A 299 -19.12 2.25 -3.05
CA ALA A 299 -19.96 2.41 -1.87
C ALA A 299 -20.29 3.89 -1.63
N GLU A 300 -21.39 4.19 -0.94
CA GLU A 300 -21.80 5.58 -0.63
C GLU A 300 -20.74 6.36 0.17
N SER A 301 -19.97 5.67 1.01
CA SER A 301 -18.87 6.26 1.80
C SER A 301 -17.56 6.42 1.01
N ALA A 302 -17.47 5.88 -0.20
CA ALA A 302 -16.27 5.93 -1.01
C ALA A 302 -16.08 7.33 -1.60
N ARG A 303 -14.82 7.70 -1.81
CA ARG A 303 -14.46 8.92 -2.53
C ARG A 303 -14.37 8.61 -4.03
N PRO A 304 -15.18 9.24 -4.88
CA PRO A 304 -15.09 9.04 -6.32
C PRO A 304 -13.80 9.66 -6.89
N PRO A 305 -13.45 9.32 -8.14
CA PRO A 305 -12.38 9.97 -8.87
C PRO A 305 -12.44 11.50 -8.84
N GLY A 306 -11.29 12.13 -8.63
CA GLY A 306 -11.17 13.58 -8.64
C GLY A 306 -11.43 14.14 -10.04
N PRO A 307 -12.24 15.22 -10.20
CA PRO A 307 -12.58 15.75 -11.52
C PRO A 307 -11.37 16.11 -12.38
N SER A 308 -10.29 16.62 -11.78
CA SER A 308 -9.05 16.96 -12.49
C SER A 308 -8.35 15.75 -13.10
N TYR A 309 -8.42 14.58 -12.44
CA TYR A 309 -7.83 13.34 -12.97
C TYR A 309 -8.68 12.78 -14.10
N VAL A 310 -10.00 12.83 -13.95
CA VAL A 310 -10.94 12.43 -15.01
C VAL A 310 -10.78 13.33 -16.25
N ASP A 311 -10.74 14.65 -16.08
CA ASP A 311 -10.50 15.60 -17.17
C ASP A 311 -9.13 15.37 -17.83
N TRP A 312 -8.09 15.05 -17.05
CA TRP A 312 -6.76 14.70 -17.58
C TRP A 312 -6.83 13.45 -18.47
N HIS A 313 -7.40 12.36 -17.97
CA HIS A 313 -7.54 11.11 -18.73
C HIS A 313 -8.39 11.31 -19.99
N TRP A 314 -9.48 12.06 -19.88
CA TRP A 314 -10.35 12.40 -21.00
C TRP A 314 -9.61 13.20 -22.08
N SER A 315 -8.71 14.12 -21.69
CA SER A 315 -7.99 14.96 -22.64
C SER A 315 -7.02 14.20 -23.55
N LEU A 316 -6.59 13.00 -23.15
CA LEU A 316 -5.67 12.16 -23.91
C LEU A 316 -6.36 11.19 -24.87
N ALA A 317 -7.67 11.03 -24.78
CA ALA A 317 -8.41 10.15 -25.67
C ALA A 317 -8.41 10.71 -27.11
N GLN A 318 -7.58 10.11 -27.97
CA GLN A 318 -7.31 10.60 -29.34
C GLN A 318 -8.44 10.38 -30.36
N GLY A 319 -9.66 10.05 -29.91
CA GLY A 319 -10.86 9.90 -30.72
C GLY A 319 -12.07 9.96 -29.82
N GLY A 320 -13.01 10.87 -30.09
CA GLY A 320 -14.10 11.21 -29.18
C GLY A 320 -14.82 9.99 -28.58
N PHE A 321 -15.07 10.04 -27.27
CA PHE A 321 -15.96 9.09 -26.61
C PHE A 321 -17.40 9.36 -27.02
N GLU A 322 -18.10 8.31 -27.45
CA GLU A 322 -19.56 8.37 -27.58
C GLU A 322 -20.17 8.00 -26.22
N VAL A 323 -21.02 8.88 -25.69
CA VAL A 323 -21.74 8.65 -24.43
C VAL A 323 -22.73 7.50 -24.65
N ILE A 324 -22.68 6.49 -23.78
CA ILE A 324 -23.68 5.42 -23.77
C ILE A 324 -24.99 6.03 -23.28
N TYR A 325 -25.98 6.13 -24.16
CA TYR A 325 -27.36 6.28 -23.76
C TYR A 325 -27.97 4.87 -23.74
N ASP A 326 -28.54 4.49 -22.58
CA ASP A 326 -29.47 3.35 -22.50
C ASP A 326 -30.69 3.58 -23.40
#